data_AF-A0A4Q8TJ55-F1
#
_entry.id   AF-A0A4Q8TJ55-F1
#
_cell.length_a   1.000
_cell.length_b   1.000
_cell.length_c   1.000
_cell.angle_alpha   90.00
_cell.angle_beta   90.00
_cell.angle_gamma   90.00
#
_symmetry.space_group_name_H-M   'P 1'
#
loop_
_entity.id
_entity.type
_entity.pdbx_description
1 polymer ?
#
loop_
_entity_poly.entity_id
_entity_poly.type
_entity_poly.pdbx_seq_one_letter_code
_entity_poly.pdbx_strand_id
1 'polypeptide(L)'
;MATADSNSSYVQILLSAASMLLVFVSAILLAHRNDLGWWTLILAVFVGPLISALQFDLLGLIYGIPLLLLPIFGLWRFSQYKLHGKFTREVTRTGITMWSAVGMLVGLILLVALRFGPFLFNSTFLSATPEIWVMYFADAAIFASFVMIARGVREGWLLLALAAIADLVIYFMISPMLGMIGLYVFIALAAVYGFYLWRNLSGASEVAHEELSEEELALQKAKQATLDKLNADSEK
;
A
#
# COMPACT_ATOMS: atom_id res chain seq x y z
N MET A 1 17.40 -0.53 -37.49
CA MET A 1 16.72 0.70 -37.06
C MET A 1 15.24 0.50 -37.36
N ALA A 2 14.53 -0.14 -36.43
CA ALA A 2 13.09 -0.37 -36.54
C ALA A 2 12.38 0.88 -36.02
N THR A 3 11.44 1.40 -36.81
CA THR A 3 10.57 2.51 -36.42
C THR A 3 9.79 2.08 -35.18
N ALA A 4 10.04 2.74 -34.04
CA ALA A 4 9.21 2.59 -32.86
C ALA A 4 7.80 3.07 -33.24
N ASP A 5 6.91 2.11 -33.48
CA ASP A 5 5.54 2.35 -33.89
C ASP A 5 4.85 3.29 -32.90
N SER A 6 4.22 4.34 -33.42
CA SER A 6 3.38 5.27 -32.67
C SER A 6 2.29 4.57 -31.84
N ASN A 7 1.90 3.34 -32.21
CA ASN A 7 0.99 2.48 -31.46
C ASN A 7 1.53 2.04 -30.08
N SER A 8 2.86 1.89 -29.93
CA SER A 8 3.48 1.50 -28.66
C SER A 8 3.32 2.57 -27.57
N SER A 9 3.36 3.84 -27.95
CA SER A 9 3.21 4.98 -27.04
C SER A 9 1.79 5.06 -26.46
N TYR A 10 0.75 4.96 -27.31
CA TYR A 10 -0.64 5.02 -26.85
C TYR A 10 -1.02 3.85 -25.92
N VAL A 11 -0.54 2.64 -26.20
CA VAL A 11 -0.76 1.47 -25.34
C VAL A 11 -0.09 1.67 -23.97
N GLN A 12 1.13 2.20 -23.93
CA GLN A 12 1.83 2.47 -22.67
C GLN A 12 1.11 3.54 -21.84
N ILE A 13 0.59 4.58 -22.49
CA ILE A 13 -0.20 5.63 -21.83
C ILE A 13 -1.49 5.05 -21.25
N LEU A 14 -2.22 4.24 -22.04
CA LEU A 14 -3.47 3.61 -21.60
C LEU A 14 -3.24 2.64 -20.44
N LEU A 15 -2.18 1.83 -20.51
CA LEU A 15 -1.77 0.93 -19.43
C LEU A 15 -1.40 1.73 -18.17
N SER A 16 -0.65 2.82 -18.31
CA SER A 16 -0.30 3.68 -17.17
C SER A 16 -1.54 4.29 -16.52
N ALA A 17 -2.49 4.78 -17.33
CA ALA A 17 -3.76 5.29 -16.83
C ALA A 17 -4.60 4.20 -16.15
N ALA A 18 -4.67 2.99 -16.72
CA ALA A 18 -5.36 1.86 -16.12
C ALA A 18 -4.73 1.45 -14.78
N SER A 19 -3.41 1.46 -14.69
CA SER A 19 -2.67 1.22 -13.44
C SER A 19 -3.05 2.25 -12.37
N MET A 20 -2.99 3.54 -12.68
CA MET A 20 -3.33 4.61 -11.72
C MET A 20 -4.81 4.62 -11.35
N LEU A 21 -5.71 4.25 -12.27
CA LEU A 21 -7.11 4.02 -11.95
C LEU A 21 -7.28 2.89 -10.93
N LEU A 22 -6.55 1.78 -11.08
CA LEU A 22 -6.56 0.68 -10.11
C LEU A 22 -5.95 1.09 -8.76
N VAL A 23 -4.93 1.95 -8.74
CA VAL A 23 -4.40 2.56 -7.50
C VAL A 23 -5.48 3.39 -6.81
N PHE A 24 -6.21 4.22 -7.56
CA PHE A 24 -7.34 4.98 -7.01
C PHE A 24 -8.43 4.06 -6.43
N VAL A 25 -8.86 3.04 -7.18
CA VAL A 25 -9.86 2.07 -6.71
C VAL A 25 -9.36 1.34 -5.46
N SER A 26 -8.09 0.94 -5.44
CA SER A 26 -7.43 0.36 -4.26
C SER A 26 -7.52 1.29 -3.05
N ALA A 27 -7.14 2.56 -3.20
CA ALA A 27 -7.20 3.54 -2.12
C ALA A 27 -8.62 3.69 -1.55
N ILE A 28 -9.65 3.75 -2.39
CA ILE A 28 -11.05 3.84 -1.95
C ILE A 28 -11.50 2.57 -1.19
N LEU A 29 -11.15 1.38 -1.69
CA LEU A 29 -11.50 0.12 -1.03
C LEU A 29 -10.76 -0.02 0.31
N LEU A 30 -9.48 0.30 0.35
CA LEU A 30 -8.66 0.25 1.56
C LEU A 30 -9.07 1.31 2.59
N ALA A 31 -9.58 2.46 2.17
CA ALA A 31 -10.16 3.45 3.07
C ALA A 31 -11.31 2.85 3.89
N HIS A 32 -12.09 1.95 3.28
CA HIS A 32 -13.14 1.17 3.94
C HIS A 32 -12.66 -0.10 4.63
N ARG A 33 -11.35 -0.37 4.64
CA ARG A 33 -10.70 -1.58 5.18
C ARG A 33 -11.09 -2.86 4.42
N ASN A 34 -11.36 -2.74 3.13
CA ASN A 34 -11.75 -3.86 2.28
C ASN A 34 -10.53 -4.53 1.64
N ASP A 35 -10.37 -5.85 1.84
CA ASP A 35 -9.28 -6.66 1.32
C ASP A 35 -9.17 -6.64 -0.22
N LEU A 36 -10.28 -6.41 -0.93
CA LEU A 36 -10.28 -6.27 -2.38
C LEU A 36 -9.40 -5.11 -2.84
N GLY A 37 -9.16 -4.11 -1.99
CA GLY A 37 -8.22 -3.03 -2.28
C GLY A 37 -6.79 -3.51 -2.45
N TRP A 38 -6.36 -4.56 -1.74
CA TRP A 38 -5.03 -5.16 -1.96
C TRP A 38 -4.97 -5.91 -3.28
N TRP A 39 -6.03 -6.63 -3.63
CA TRP A 39 -6.13 -7.32 -4.92
C TRP A 39 -6.10 -6.34 -6.11
N THR A 40 -6.81 -5.21 -6.03
CA THR A 40 -6.74 -4.18 -7.07
C THR A 40 -5.36 -3.54 -7.14
N LEU A 41 -4.65 -3.40 -6.01
CA LEU A 41 -3.28 -2.90 -5.99
C LEU A 41 -2.28 -3.88 -6.63
N ILE A 42 -2.45 -5.19 -6.42
CA ILE A 42 -1.66 -6.23 -7.12
C ILE A 42 -1.83 -6.04 -8.63
N LEU A 43 -3.06 -5.90 -9.11
CA LEU A 43 -3.33 -5.68 -10.53
C LEU A 43 -2.72 -4.37 -11.02
N ALA A 44 -2.81 -3.29 -10.24
CA ALA A 44 -2.22 -1.99 -10.58
C ALA A 44 -0.71 -2.10 -10.79
N VAL A 45 -0.01 -2.72 -9.83
CA VAL A 45 1.44 -2.92 -9.85
C VAL A 45 1.87 -3.80 -11.02
N PHE A 46 1.07 -4.82 -11.37
CA PHE A 46 1.38 -5.74 -12.46
C PHE A 46 1.44 -5.07 -13.85
N VAL A 47 0.82 -3.90 -14.01
CA VAL A 47 0.87 -3.14 -15.26
C VAL A 47 2.26 -2.57 -15.56
N GLY A 48 3.03 -2.18 -14.53
CA GLY A 48 4.39 -1.65 -14.67
C GLY A 48 5.39 -2.61 -15.37
N PRO A 49 5.52 -3.88 -14.93
CA PRO A 49 6.32 -4.87 -15.63
C PRO A 49 5.78 -5.18 -17.04
N LEU A 50 4.48 -5.11 -17.30
CA LEU A 50 3.95 -5.24 -18.67
C LEU A 50 4.47 -4.12 -19.58
N ILE A 51 4.41 -2.86 -19.13
CA ILE A 51 4.98 -1.71 -19.86
C ILE A 51 6.49 -1.90 -20.07
N SER A 52 7.21 -2.29 -19.02
CA SER A 52 8.66 -2.48 -19.08
C SER A 52 9.06 -3.64 -19.99
N ALA A 53 8.27 -4.73 -20.01
CA ALA A 53 8.48 -5.85 -20.92
C ALA A 53 8.24 -5.48 -22.38
N LEU A 54 7.28 -4.58 -22.66
CA LEU A 54 7.09 -4.02 -24.01
C LEU A 54 8.28 -3.16 -24.47
N GLN A 55 9.04 -2.57 -23.53
CA GLN A 55 10.18 -1.68 -23.83
C GLN A 55 11.54 -2.41 -23.83
N PHE A 56 11.74 -3.37 -22.92
CA PHE A 56 13.03 -3.98 -22.59
C PHE A 56 13.00 -5.52 -22.57
N ASP A 57 11.94 -6.14 -23.12
CA ASP A 57 11.75 -7.60 -23.16
C ASP A 57 11.64 -8.22 -21.74
N LEU A 58 11.77 -9.55 -21.60
CA LEU A 58 11.65 -10.29 -20.33
C LEU A 58 12.46 -9.72 -19.15
N LEU A 59 13.53 -8.96 -19.40
CA LEU A 59 14.31 -8.28 -18.36
C LEU A 59 13.49 -7.27 -17.56
N GLY A 60 12.45 -6.68 -18.16
CA GLY A 60 11.52 -5.76 -17.48
C GLY A 60 10.73 -6.42 -16.34
N LEU A 61 10.53 -7.74 -16.37
CA LEU A 61 9.83 -8.48 -15.31
C LEU A 61 10.62 -8.55 -14.01
N ILE A 62 11.95 -8.54 -14.10
CA ILE A 62 12.85 -8.57 -12.93
C ILE A 62 12.61 -7.36 -12.02
N TYR A 63 12.21 -6.22 -12.60
CA TYR A 63 11.95 -4.99 -11.86
C TYR A 63 10.52 -4.89 -11.30
N GLY A 64 9.56 -5.62 -11.88
CA GLY A 64 8.17 -5.60 -11.39
C GLY A 64 7.90 -6.57 -10.24
N ILE A 65 8.61 -7.70 -10.19
CA ILE A 65 8.43 -8.73 -9.15
C ILE A 65 8.65 -8.16 -7.74
N PRO A 66 9.70 -7.38 -7.45
CA PRO A 66 9.90 -6.83 -6.11
C PRO A 66 8.78 -5.86 -5.69
N LEU A 67 8.19 -5.11 -6.64
CA LEU A 67 7.10 -4.17 -6.35
C LEU A 67 5.81 -4.91 -5.95
N LEU A 68 5.57 -6.13 -6.47
CA LEU A 68 4.43 -6.97 -6.10
C LEU A 68 4.49 -7.43 -4.64
N LEU A 69 5.66 -7.47 -4.01
CA LEU A 69 5.79 -7.85 -2.61
C LEU A 69 5.06 -6.87 -1.68
N LEU A 70 4.91 -5.60 -2.06
CA LEU A 70 4.24 -4.59 -1.24
C LEU A 70 2.73 -4.87 -1.06
N PRO A 71 1.92 -5.00 -2.12
CA PRO A 71 0.51 -5.32 -1.96
C PRO A 71 0.29 -6.74 -1.40
N ILE A 72 1.20 -7.70 -1.67
CA ILE A 72 1.17 -9.03 -1.03
C ILE A 72 1.37 -8.91 0.48
N PHE A 73 2.34 -8.11 0.92
CA PHE A 73 2.54 -7.80 2.34
C PHE A 73 1.31 -7.15 2.95
N GLY A 74 0.67 -6.22 2.22
CA GLY A 74 -0.59 -5.59 2.65
C GLY A 74 -1.72 -6.61 2.86
N LEU A 75 -1.91 -7.50 1.88
CA LEU A 75 -2.90 -8.58 1.94
C LEU A 75 -2.61 -9.52 3.13
N TRP A 76 -1.35 -9.95 3.27
CA TRP A 76 -0.93 -10.79 4.40
C TRP A 76 -1.19 -10.09 5.73
N ARG A 77 -0.83 -8.81 5.86
CA ARG A 77 -1.00 -8.08 7.11
C ARG A 77 -2.48 -7.89 7.46
N PHE A 78 -3.33 -7.62 6.47
CA PHE A 78 -4.77 -7.50 6.64
C PHE A 78 -5.44 -8.83 6.98
N SER A 79 -4.93 -9.94 6.46
CA SER A 79 -5.45 -11.28 6.75
C SER A 79 -5.38 -11.65 8.24
N GLN A 80 -4.48 -11.01 9.00
CA GLN A 80 -4.34 -11.19 10.45
C GLN A 80 -5.44 -10.50 11.26
N TYR A 81 -6.19 -9.56 10.67
CA TYR A 81 -7.32 -8.92 11.35
C TYR A 81 -8.59 -9.75 11.18
N LYS A 82 -9.49 -9.69 12.16
CA LYS A 82 -10.81 -10.33 12.09
C LYS A 82 -11.63 -9.76 10.93
N LEU A 83 -12.39 -10.64 10.28
CA LEU A 83 -13.31 -10.26 9.21
C LEU A 83 -14.55 -9.61 9.82
N HIS A 84 -14.96 -8.50 9.21
CA HIS A 84 -16.22 -7.83 9.45
C HIS A 84 -17.08 -7.92 8.19
N GLY A 85 -18.02 -8.85 8.13
CA GLY A 85 -18.81 -9.13 6.92
C GLY A 85 -18.01 -9.94 5.88
N LYS A 86 -18.11 -9.59 4.60
CA LYS A 86 -17.55 -10.40 3.49
C LYS A 86 -16.06 -10.14 3.22
N PHE A 87 -15.68 -8.88 3.07
CA PHE A 87 -14.33 -8.48 2.64
C PHE A 87 -13.70 -7.38 3.50
N THR A 88 -14.42 -6.87 4.50
CA THR A 88 -13.93 -5.80 5.36
C THR A 88 -13.22 -6.39 6.57
N ARG A 89 -12.20 -5.70 7.08
CA ARG A 89 -11.40 -6.11 8.24
C ARG A 89 -11.51 -5.13 9.39
N GLU A 90 -11.38 -5.64 10.61
CA GLU A 90 -11.28 -4.86 11.85
C GLU A 90 -9.84 -4.36 12.05
N VAL A 91 -9.40 -3.50 11.14
CA VAL A 91 -8.06 -2.91 11.18
C VAL A 91 -7.92 -2.01 12.40
N THR A 92 -6.85 -2.19 13.16
CA THR A 92 -6.52 -1.34 14.31
C THR A 92 -5.56 -0.22 13.92
N ARG A 93 -5.64 0.90 14.65
CA ARG A 93 -4.73 2.02 14.47
C ARG A 93 -3.40 1.71 15.13
N THR A 94 -2.31 1.92 14.38
CA THR A 94 -0.96 1.94 14.92
C THR A 94 -0.34 3.32 14.78
N GLY A 95 0.45 3.73 15.77
CA GLY A 95 1.21 4.98 15.71
C GLY A 95 2.48 4.85 14.86
N ILE A 96 3.01 5.98 14.42
CA ILE A 96 4.35 6.02 13.81
C ILE A 96 5.39 5.68 14.87
N THR A 97 6.22 4.69 14.59
CA THR A 97 7.41 4.35 15.39
C THR A 97 8.68 4.76 14.63
N MET A 98 9.79 4.95 15.35
CA MET A 98 11.10 5.23 14.73
C MET A 98 11.47 4.16 13.69
N TRP A 99 11.18 2.89 13.97
CA TRP A 99 11.41 1.78 13.03
C TRP A 99 10.54 1.88 11.77
N SER A 100 9.30 2.37 11.88
CA SER A 100 8.47 2.62 10.69
C SER A 100 9.02 3.75 9.82
N ALA A 101 9.60 4.80 10.43
CA ALA A 101 10.24 5.88 9.70
C ALA A 101 11.51 5.41 8.98
N VAL A 102 12.37 4.64 9.65
CA VAL A 102 13.57 4.04 9.05
C VAL A 102 13.20 3.07 7.93
N GLY A 103 12.24 2.17 8.18
CA GLY A 103 11.76 1.23 7.16
C GLY A 103 11.16 1.93 5.95
N MET A 104 10.43 3.02 6.15
CA MET A 104 9.92 3.86 5.07
C MET A 104 11.03 4.52 4.26
N LEU A 105 12.04 5.09 4.91
CA LEU A 105 13.17 5.72 4.22
C LEU A 105 13.95 4.70 3.37
N VAL A 106 14.26 3.53 3.95
CA VAL A 106 14.92 2.44 3.23
C VAL A 106 14.04 1.94 2.08
N GLY A 107 12.75 1.74 2.32
CA GLY A 107 11.79 1.33 1.30
C GLY A 107 11.72 2.31 0.12
N LEU A 108 11.64 3.61 0.40
CA LEU A 108 11.67 4.66 -0.63
C LEU A 108 12.93 4.59 -1.48
N ILE A 109 14.11 4.51 -0.85
CA ILE A 109 15.39 4.42 -1.57
C ILE A 109 15.42 3.17 -2.48
N LEU A 110 14.98 2.01 -1.97
CA LEU A 110 14.95 0.77 -2.74
C LEU A 110 13.96 0.83 -3.90
N LEU A 111 12.80 1.46 -3.71
CA LEU A 111 11.78 1.61 -4.76
C LEU A 111 12.22 2.59 -5.85
N VAL A 112 12.83 3.71 -5.47
CA VAL A 112 13.44 4.64 -6.44
C VAL A 112 14.55 3.95 -7.20
N ALA A 113 15.42 3.20 -6.50
CA ALA A 113 16.45 2.40 -7.13
C ALA A 113 15.85 1.40 -8.15
N LEU A 114 14.83 0.65 -7.74
CA LEU A 114 14.13 -0.29 -8.61
C LEU A 114 13.58 0.37 -9.88
N ARG A 115 13.11 1.63 -9.78
CA ARG A 115 12.59 2.42 -10.90
C ARG A 115 13.67 2.80 -11.92
N PHE A 116 14.89 3.09 -11.47
CA PHE A 116 16.03 3.31 -12.36
C PHE A 116 16.52 2.02 -13.03
N GLY A 117 16.29 0.86 -12.40
CA GLY A 117 16.54 -0.44 -12.98
C GLY A 117 17.98 -0.60 -13.53
N PRO A 118 18.17 -0.92 -14.83
CA PRO A 118 19.52 -1.09 -15.41
C PRO A 118 20.36 0.20 -15.36
N PHE A 119 19.72 1.37 -15.34
CA PHE A 119 20.42 2.66 -15.35
C PHE A 119 21.14 2.97 -14.03
N LEU A 120 20.80 2.27 -12.94
CA LEU A 120 21.56 2.32 -11.69
C LEU A 120 23.01 1.87 -11.88
N PHE A 121 23.21 0.79 -12.62
CA PHE A 121 24.51 0.13 -12.71
C PHE A 121 25.46 0.80 -13.69
N ASN A 122 24.94 1.70 -14.54
CA ASN A 122 25.71 2.39 -15.58
C ASN A 122 25.92 3.89 -15.27
N SER A 123 25.62 4.35 -14.06
CA SER A 123 25.71 5.76 -13.60
C SER A 123 24.84 6.78 -14.36
N THR A 124 24.07 6.35 -15.38
CA THR A 124 23.18 7.19 -16.19
C THR A 124 22.04 7.80 -15.37
N PHE A 125 21.74 7.26 -14.19
CA PHE A 125 20.78 7.86 -13.26
C PHE A 125 21.21 9.27 -12.81
N LEU A 126 22.52 9.59 -12.80
CA LEU A 126 23.04 10.91 -12.44
C LEU A 126 22.73 11.99 -13.48
N SER A 127 22.39 11.62 -14.72
CA SER A 127 21.98 12.55 -15.77
C SER A 127 20.47 12.84 -15.79
N ALA A 128 19.69 12.22 -14.89
CA ALA A 128 18.26 12.50 -14.79
C ALA A 128 18.01 13.94 -14.31
N THR A 129 17.05 14.63 -14.93
CA THR A 129 16.69 15.99 -14.53
C THR A 129 16.03 15.99 -13.14
N PRO A 130 16.05 17.12 -12.41
CA PRO A 130 15.41 17.21 -11.10
C PRO A 130 13.94 16.78 -11.11
N GLU A 131 13.21 17.05 -12.18
CA GLU A 131 11.81 16.71 -12.29
C GLU A 131 11.58 15.19 -12.45
N ILE A 132 12.47 14.49 -13.17
CA ILE A 132 12.45 13.02 -13.26
C ILE A 132 12.72 12.40 -11.89
N TRP A 133 13.66 12.96 -11.12
CA TRP A 133 13.91 12.54 -9.75
C TRP A 133 12.68 12.69 -8.87
N VAL A 134 12.02 13.86 -8.90
CA VAL A 134 10.81 14.10 -8.12
C VAL A 134 9.71 13.11 -8.51
N MET A 135 9.50 12.86 -9.80
CA MET A 135 8.53 11.87 -10.28
C MET A 135 8.82 10.46 -9.76
N TYR A 136 10.08 10.01 -9.78
CA TYR A 136 10.44 8.68 -9.26
C TYR A 136 10.28 8.57 -7.74
N PHE A 137 10.60 9.64 -7.00
CA PHE A 137 10.34 9.69 -5.56
C PHE A 137 8.84 9.72 -5.25
N ALA A 138 8.04 10.43 -6.03
CA ALA A 138 6.59 10.49 -5.88
C ALA A 138 5.95 9.13 -6.18
N ASP A 139 6.27 8.49 -7.31
CA ASP A 139 5.88 7.12 -7.64
C ASP A 139 6.21 6.15 -6.49
N ALA A 140 7.46 6.19 -6.00
CA ALA A 140 7.91 5.35 -4.90
C ALA A 140 7.14 5.63 -3.60
N ALA A 141 6.85 6.91 -3.31
CA ALA A 141 6.09 7.32 -2.13
C ALA A 141 4.62 6.89 -2.18
N ILE A 142 3.99 6.86 -3.37
CA ILE A 142 2.67 6.27 -3.55
C ILE A 142 2.69 4.81 -3.07
N PHE A 143 3.61 3.98 -3.55
CA PHE A 143 3.65 2.57 -3.16
C PHE A 143 4.11 2.35 -1.70
N ALA A 144 5.08 3.13 -1.22
CA ALA A 144 5.52 3.07 0.17
C ALA A 144 4.42 3.47 1.16
N SER A 145 3.53 4.39 0.78
CA SER A 145 2.38 4.78 1.60
C SER A 145 1.45 3.59 1.92
N PHE A 146 1.28 2.67 0.97
CA PHE A 146 0.48 1.47 1.17
C PHE A 146 1.08 0.52 2.20
N VAL A 147 2.40 0.52 2.40
CA VAL A 147 3.05 -0.25 3.49
C VAL A 147 2.66 0.32 4.86
N MET A 148 2.58 1.64 4.99
CA MET A 148 2.09 2.28 6.22
C MET A 148 0.62 1.96 6.45
N ILE A 149 -0.21 2.05 5.40
CA ILE A 149 -1.64 1.73 5.44
C ILE A 149 -1.84 0.26 5.84
N ALA A 150 -1.07 -0.68 5.28
CA ALA A 150 -1.09 -2.10 5.64
C ALA A 150 -0.87 -2.32 7.13
N ARG A 151 0.04 -1.55 7.74
CA ARG A 151 0.36 -1.62 9.17
C ARG A 151 -0.68 -0.97 10.07
N GLY A 152 -1.71 -0.32 9.53
CA GLY A 152 -2.69 0.44 10.30
C GLY A 152 -2.25 1.86 10.65
N VAL A 153 -1.19 2.37 10.02
CA VAL A 153 -0.67 3.72 10.28
C VAL A 153 -1.48 4.72 9.45
N ARG A 154 -2.29 5.52 10.14
CA ARG A 154 -3.21 6.48 9.54
C ARG A 154 -2.48 7.54 8.71
N GLU A 155 -1.32 7.98 9.16
CA GLU A 155 -0.53 9.02 8.51
C GLU A 155 0.03 8.57 7.14
N GLY A 156 0.03 7.26 6.85
CA GLY A 156 0.33 6.73 5.51
C GLY A 156 -0.59 7.31 4.44
N TRP A 157 -1.84 7.59 4.77
CA TRP A 157 -2.78 8.26 3.87
C TRP A 157 -2.35 9.68 3.50
N LEU A 158 -1.70 10.42 4.40
CA LEU A 158 -1.18 11.76 4.10
C LEU A 158 0.02 11.70 3.15
N LEU A 159 0.87 10.68 3.32
CA LEU A 159 1.97 10.46 2.38
C LEU A 159 1.45 10.13 0.98
N LEU A 160 0.41 9.28 0.88
CA LEU A 160 -0.22 8.97 -0.41
C LEU A 160 -0.75 10.24 -1.08
N ALA A 161 -1.43 11.10 -0.31
CA ALA A 161 -1.94 12.38 -0.82
C ALA A 161 -0.80 13.30 -1.29
N LEU A 162 0.26 13.45 -0.49
CA LEU A 162 1.40 14.29 -0.84
C LEU A 162 2.11 13.80 -2.10
N ALA A 163 2.31 12.48 -2.20
CA ALA A 163 2.96 11.86 -3.36
C ALA A 163 2.14 12.05 -4.64
N ALA A 164 0.82 11.82 -4.57
CA ALA A 164 -0.08 12.06 -5.71
C ALA A 164 -0.12 13.54 -6.13
N ILE A 165 -0.05 14.48 -5.18
CA ILE A 165 0.05 15.92 -5.48
C ILE A 165 1.39 16.26 -6.14
N ALA A 166 2.49 15.66 -5.68
CA ALA A 166 3.81 15.87 -6.30
C ALA A 166 3.80 15.41 -7.77
N ASP A 167 3.29 14.20 -8.05
CA ASP A 167 3.15 13.71 -9.44
C ASP A 167 2.22 14.60 -10.27
N LEU A 168 1.09 15.04 -9.69
CA LEU A 168 0.18 15.97 -10.36
C LEU A 168 0.90 17.25 -10.82
N VAL A 169 1.71 17.85 -9.95
CA VAL A 169 2.47 19.08 -10.27
C VAL A 169 3.49 18.81 -11.37
N ILE A 170 4.25 17.71 -11.27
CA ILE A 170 5.26 17.36 -12.27
C ILE A 170 4.64 17.05 -13.64
N TYR A 171 3.56 16.25 -13.68
CA TYR A 171 2.83 15.99 -14.92
C TYR A 171 2.28 17.27 -15.54
N PHE A 172 1.75 18.18 -14.72
CA PHE A 172 1.29 19.48 -15.22
C PHE A 172 2.43 20.31 -15.85
N MET A 173 3.65 20.22 -15.31
CA MET A 173 4.81 20.97 -15.80
C MET A 173 5.46 20.37 -17.06
N ILE A 174 5.58 19.03 -17.14
CA ILE A 174 6.36 18.37 -18.20
C ILE A 174 5.46 17.88 -19.35
N SER A 175 4.32 17.29 -19.03
CA SER A 175 3.45 16.65 -20.01
C SER A 175 2.01 16.60 -19.50
N PRO A 176 1.19 17.64 -19.76
CA PRO A 176 -0.14 17.75 -19.19
C PRO A 176 -1.13 16.80 -19.86
N MET A 177 -1.03 15.52 -19.51
CA MET A 177 -1.97 14.48 -19.91
C MET A 177 -3.18 14.56 -18.99
N LEU A 178 -4.24 15.22 -19.44
CA LEU A 178 -5.45 15.48 -18.64
C LEU A 178 -6.00 14.24 -17.91
N GLY A 179 -5.93 13.06 -18.54
CA GLY A 179 -6.35 11.80 -17.92
C GLY A 179 -5.49 11.42 -16.70
N MET A 180 -4.17 11.51 -16.80
CA MET A 180 -3.26 11.22 -15.68
C MET A 180 -3.40 12.25 -14.56
N ILE A 181 -3.51 13.54 -14.91
CA ILE A 181 -3.78 14.62 -13.96
C ILE A 181 -5.06 14.34 -13.16
N GLY A 182 -6.16 13.99 -13.84
CA GLY A 182 -7.42 13.64 -13.17
C GLY A 182 -7.27 12.44 -12.21
N LEU A 183 -6.50 11.42 -12.60
CA LEU A 183 -6.25 10.25 -11.75
C LEU A 183 -5.47 10.61 -10.49
N TYR A 184 -4.41 11.42 -10.58
CA TYR A 184 -3.66 11.87 -9.40
C TYR A 184 -4.50 12.73 -8.47
N VAL A 185 -5.38 13.59 -9.01
CA VAL A 185 -6.38 14.33 -8.20
C VAL A 185 -7.28 13.35 -7.46
N PHE A 186 -7.81 12.33 -8.12
CA PHE A 186 -8.68 11.35 -7.48
C PHE A 186 -7.95 10.50 -6.43
N ILE A 187 -6.69 10.11 -6.67
CA ILE A 187 -5.85 9.42 -5.68
C ILE A 187 -5.65 10.32 -4.45
N ALA A 188 -5.30 11.60 -4.64
CA ALA A 188 -5.11 12.52 -3.54
C ALA A 188 -6.40 12.71 -2.70
N LEU A 189 -7.55 12.86 -3.36
CA LEU A 189 -8.85 12.95 -2.68
C LEU A 189 -9.22 11.66 -1.95
N ALA A 190 -9.00 10.49 -2.58
CA ALA A 190 -9.21 9.19 -1.95
C ALA A 190 -8.33 9.01 -0.71
N ALA A 191 -7.09 9.49 -0.77
CA ALA A 191 -6.15 9.41 0.33
C ALA A 191 -6.58 10.30 1.51
N VAL A 192 -6.98 11.56 1.24
CA VAL A 192 -7.55 12.44 2.28
C VAL A 192 -8.82 11.84 2.88
N TYR A 193 -9.66 11.22 2.05
CA TYR A 193 -10.85 10.51 2.52
C TYR A 193 -10.52 9.31 3.43
N GLY A 194 -9.54 8.48 3.04
CA GLY A 194 -9.03 7.38 3.87
C GLY A 194 -8.46 7.87 5.19
N PHE A 195 -7.67 8.95 5.17
CA PHE A 195 -7.17 9.60 6.38
C PHE A 195 -8.29 10.02 7.32
N TYR A 196 -9.39 10.55 6.78
CA TYR A 196 -10.54 10.97 7.59
C TYR A 196 -11.30 9.78 8.16
N LEU A 197 -11.60 8.74 7.35
CA LEU A 197 -12.31 7.55 7.81
C LEU A 197 -11.57 6.81 8.93
N TRP A 198 -10.25 6.78 8.87
CA TRP A 198 -9.40 6.05 9.83
C TRP A 198 -9.21 6.78 11.16
N ARG A 199 -9.85 7.94 11.37
CA ARG A 199 -9.71 8.74 12.60
C ARG A 199 -10.23 8.03 13.86
N ASN A 200 -11.21 7.16 13.71
CA ASN A 200 -11.94 6.48 14.80
C ASN A 200 -11.57 4.99 14.93
N LEU A 201 -10.45 4.56 14.35
CA LEU A 201 -9.99 3.18 14.52
C LEU A 201 -9.48 2.98 15.95
N SER A 202 -9.88 1.89 16.58
CA SER A 202 -9.41 1.47 17.90
C SER A 202 -7.90 1.26 17.89
N GLY A 203 -7.22 1.65 18.96
CA GLY A 203 -5.79 1.47 19.10
C GLY A 203 -5.43 -0.02 19.19
N ALA A 204 -4.34 -0.43 18.56
CA ALA A 204 -3.89 -1.83 18.63
C ALA A 204 -3.62 -2.30 20.08
N SER A 205 -3.16 -1.41 20.97
CA SER A 205 -2.97 -1.72 22.38
C SER A 205 -4.29 -1.89 23.14
N GLU A 206 -5.31 -1.11 22.79
CA GLU A 206 -6.63 -1.17 23.44
C GLU A 206 -7.29 -2.52 23.15
N VAL A 207 -7.31 -2.93 21.88
CA VAL A 207 -7.88 -4.23 21.48
C VAL A 207 -7.12 -5.41 22.10
N ALA A 208 -5.78 -5.34 22.16
CA ALA A 208 -4.99 -6.40 22.78
C ALA A 208 -5.24 -6.53 24.30
N HIS A 209 -5.44 -5.40 25.00
CA HIS A 209 -5.80 -5.42 26.42
C HIS A 209 -7.21 -5.97 26.66
N GLU A 210 -8.17 -5.65 25.79
CA GLU A 210 -9.53 -6.20 25.87
C GLU A 210 -9.52 -7.72 25.66
N GLU A 211 -8.82 -8.23 24.64
CA GLU A 211 -8.72 -9.68 24.38
C GLU A 211 -8.07 -10.45 25.54
N LEU A 212 -6.98 -9.91 26.11
CA LEU A 212 -6.33 -10.50 27.28
C LEU A 212 -7.26 -10.51 28.50
N SER A 213 -8.01 -9.42 28.72
CA SER A 213 -8.97 -9.34 29.83
C SER A 213 -10.10 -10.36 29.69
N GLU A 214 -10.58 -10.62 28.47
CA GLU A 214 -11.60 -11.64 28.22
C GLU A 214 -11.06 -13.06 28.46
N GLU A 215 -9.84 -13.34 28.02
CA GLU A 215 -9.18 -14.64 28.21
C GLU A 215 -8.92 -14.93 29.71
N GLU A 216 -8.45 -13.92 30.46
CA GLU A 216 -8.28 -14.02 31.91
C GLU A 216 -9.61 -14.31 32.63
N LEU A 217 -10.70 -13.66 32.20
CA LEU A 217 -12.03 -13.87 32.74
C LEU A 217 -12.56 -15.27 32.42
N ALA A 218 -12.29 -15.78 31.22
CA ALA A 218 -12.63 -17.16 30.83
C ALA A 218 -11.84 -18.18 31.66
N LEU A 219 -10.55 -17.94 31.89
CA LEU A 219 -9.69 -18.79 32.73
C LEU A 219 -10.18 -18.81 34.18
N GLN A 220 -10.56 -17.66 34.74
CA GLN A 220 -11.12 -17.58 36.10
C GLN A 220 -12.40 -18.39 36.23
N LYS A 221 -13.33 -18.25 35.27
CA LYS A 221 -14.57 -19.06 35.24
C LYS A 221 -14.28 -20.56 35.15
N ALA A 222 -13.30 -20.96 34.33
CA ALA A 222 -12.91 -22.37 34.20
C ALA A 222 -12.30 -22.93 35.50
N LYS A 223 -11.45 -22.15 36.19
CA LYS A 223 -10.89 -22.51 37.50
C LYS A 223 -11.99 -22.66 38.55
N GLN A 224 -12.93 -21.72 38.60
CA GLN A 224 -14.04 -21.78 39.55
C GLN A 224 -14.95 -22.99 39.29
N ALA A 225 -15.32 -23.26 38.04
CA ALA A 225 -16.10 -24.44 37.69
C ALA A 225 -15.38 -25.77 38.02
N THR A 226 -14.04 -25.78 38.00
CA THR A 226 -13.25 -26.96 38.38
C THR A 226 -13.22 -27.15 39.90
N LEU A 227 -13.08 -26.06 40.66
CA LEU A 227 -13.17 -26.07 42.13
C LEU A 227 -14.56 -26.50 42.60
N ASP A 228 -15.62 -26.01 41.96
CA ASP A 228 -17.01 -26.38 42.28
C ASP A 228 -17.25 -27.89 42.06
N LYS A 229 -16.67 -28.48 41.00
CA LYS A 229 -16.73 -29.94 40.77
C LYS A 229 -15.96 -30.73 41.82
N LEU A 230 -14.76 -30.28 42.19
CA LEU A 230 -13.95 -30.92 43.23
C LEU A 230 -14.65 -30.90 44.60
N ASN A 231 -15.29 -29.79 44.95
CA ASN A 231 -16.04 -29.68 46.20
C ASN A 231 -17.28 -30.59 46.19
N ALA A 232 -18.01 -30.66 45.07
CA ALA A 232 -19.17 -31.54 44.92
C ALA A 232 -18.83 -33.04 44.99
N ASP A 233 -17.63 -33.45 44.56
CA ASP A 233 -17.15 -34.83 44.70
C ASP A 233 -16.63 -35.13 46.11
N SER A 234 -16.25 -34.12 46.90
CA SER A 234 -15.79 -34.28 48.29
C SER A 234 -16.91 -34.37 49.34
N GLU A 235 -18.16 -34.01 48.96
CA GLU A 235 -19.34 -34.07 49.84
C GLU A 235 -20.14 -35.39 49.74
N LYS A 236 -19.61 -36.40 49.01
CA LYS A 236 -20.16 -37.76 48.96
C LYS A 236 -19.31 -38.74 49.77
#